data_AF-A0A3P6R1S6-F1
#
_entry.id   AF-A0A3P6R1S6-F1
#
_cell.length_a   1.000
_cell.length_b   1.000
_cell.length_c   1.000
_cell.angle_alpha   90.00
_cell.angle_beta   90.00
_cell.angle_gamma   90.00
#
_symmetry.space_group_name_H-M   'P 1'
#
loop_
_entity.id
_entity.type
_entity.pdbx_description
1 polymer ?
#
loop_
_entity_poly.entity_id
_entity_poly.type
_entity_poly.pdbx_seq_one_letter_code
_entity_poly.pdbx_strand_id
1 'polypeptide(L)'
;MVCRLSLVLSCPMSLEYYPLDRQTCLIDLASYAYTTDDIKYEWKLTNPIQQKEGLRQSLPSFELQDVLTDYCTSKTNTGEYSCLRTKMILRREFSYYLLQVCAVLFAHSYLYPL
;
A
#
# COMPACT_ATOMS: atom_id res chain seq x y z
N MET A 1 11.38 -24.62 4.45
CA MET A 1 10.33 -24.68 3.41
C MET A 1 9.87 -23.26 3.13
N VAL A 2 9.76 -22.85 1.87
CA VAL A 2 9.29 -21.51 1.47
C VAL A 2 8.01 -21.70 0.66
N CYS A 3 6.97 -20.92 0.96
CA CYS A 3 5.71 -20.93 0.22
C CYS A 3 5.64 -19.71 -0.70
N ARG A 4 5.14 -19.89 -1.93
CA ARG A 4 4.88 -18.81 -2.88
C ARG A 4 3.38 -18.61 -3.01
N LEU A 5 2.92 -17.40 -2.71
CA LEU A 5 1.50 -17.03 -2.77
C LEU A 5 1.31 -15.89 -3.78
N SER A 6 0.18 -15.88 -4.46
CA SER A 6 -0.31 -14.75 -5.25
C SER A 6 -1.61 -14.28 -4.62
N LEU A 7 -1.66 -13.02 -4.19
CA LEU A 7 -2.76 -12.49 -3.39
C LEU A 7 -3.45 -11.36 -4.13
N VAL A 8 -4.77 -11.28 -3.97
CA VAL A 8 -5.59 -10.12 -4.35
C VAL A 8 -6.16 -9.58 -3.06
N LEU A 9 -5.80 -8.35 -2.69
CA LEU A 9 -6.13 -7.75 -1.40
C LEU A 9 -7.02 -6.53 -1.61
N SER A 10 -7.88 -6.26 -0.64
CA SER A 10 -8.65 -5.02 -0.60
C SER A 10 -7.77 -3.85 -0.16
N CYS A 11 -7.77 -2.77 -0.94
CA CYS A 11 -7.09 -1.52 -0.58
C CYS A 11 -8.05 -0.35 -0.85
N PRO A 12 -8.72 0.17 0.19
CA PRO A 12 -9.59 1.34 0.04
C PRO A 12 -8.73 2.58 -0.24
N MET A 13 -8.99 3.26 -1.36
CA MET A 13 -8.23 4.43 -1.81
C MET A 13 -9.02 5.72 -1.63
N SER A 14 -8.34 6.79 -1.21
CA SER A 14 -8.92 8.14 -1.17
C SER A 14 -8.41 8.97 -2.35
N LEU A 15 -9.31 9.45 -3.20
CA LEU A 15 -9.00 10.15 -4.46
C LEU A 15 -9.25 11.66 -4.38
N GLU A 16 -9.35 12.23 -3.17
CA GLU A 16 -9.63 13.65 -2.96
C GLU A 16 -8.61 14.57 -3.66
N TYR A 17 -7.33 14.18 -3.66
CA TYR A 17 -6.23 14.94 -4.25
C TYR A 17 -5.78 14.40 -5.61
N TYR A 18 -6.65 13.69 -6.34
CA TYR A 18 -6.27 13.12 -7.63
C TYR A 18 -5.82 14.21 -8.62
N PRO A 19 -4.69 14.04 -9.35
CA PRO A 19 -3.82 12.86 -9.44
C PRO A 19 -2.56 12.95 -8.55
N LEU A 20 -2.53 13.88 -7.60
CA LEU A 20 -1.45 14.09 -6.62
C LEU A 20 -1.70 13.29 -5.32
N ASP A 21 -2.41 12.18 -5.42
CA ASP A 21 -2.80 11.35 -4.29
C ASP A 21 -1.69 10.40 -3.81
N ARG A 22 -1.76 10.05 -2.53
CA ARG A 22 -0.95 8.99 -1.90
C ARG A 22 -1.91 7.95 -1.31
N GLN A 23 -1.62 6.69 -1.57
CA GLN A 23 -2.43 5.56 -1.12
C GLN A 23 -1.64 4.71 -0.13
N THR A 24 -2.32 4.22 0.91
CA THR A 24 -1.75 3.29 1.88
C THR A 24 -2.49 1.96 1.78
N CYS A 25 -1.84 0.94 1.24
CA CYS A 25 -2.40 -0.41 1.15
C CYS A 25 -1.88 -1.29 2.29
N LEU A 26 -2.76 -2.11 2.84
CA LEU A 26 -2.47 -2.95 4.00
C LEU A 26 -2.45 -4.43 3.59
N ILE A 27 -1.50 -5.18 4.16
CA ILE A 27 -1.46 -6.65 4.07
C ILE A 27 -1.51 -7.18 5.50
N ASP A 28 -2.60 -7.84 5.84
CA ASP A 28 -2.81 -8.41 7.18
C ASP A 28 -2.62 -9.93 7.15
N LEU A 29 -1.88 -10.45 8.12
CA LEU A 29 -1.65 -11.87 8.32
C LEU A 29 -1.97 -12.23 9.76
N ALA A 30 -2.91 -13.15 9.95
CA ALA A 30 -3.36 -13.62 11.25
C ALA A 30 -3.68 -15.12 11.22
N SER A 31 -3.73 -15.72 12.41
CA SER A 31 -4.25 -17.07 12.60
C SER A 31 -5.78 -17.04 12.50
N TYR A 32 -6.35 -18.04 11.85
CA TYR A 32 -7.81 -18.15 11.77
C TYR A 32 -8.40 -18.83 13.02
N ALA A 33 -7.77 -19.90 13.50
CA ALA A 33 -8.32 -20.74 14.58
C ALA A 33 -7.69 -20.50 15.95
N TYR A 34 -6.40 -20.16 16.00
CA TYR A 34 -5.61 -20.09 17.23
C TYR A 34 -5.59 -18.69 17.81
N THR A 35 -5.83 -18.56 19.12
CA THR A 35 -5.78 -17.29 19.84
C THR A 35 -4.34 -16.92 20.21
N THR A 36 -4.16 -15.74 20.81
CA THR A 36 -2.89 -15.25 21.34
C THR A 36 -2.29 -16.14 22.45
N ASP A 37 -3.09 -17.00 23.07
CA ASP A 37 -2.62 -17.96 24.08
C ASP A 37 -1.86 -19.13 23.43
N ASP A 38 -2.25 -19.51 22.21
CA ASP A 38 -1.64 -20.61 21.46
C ASP A 38 -0.52 -20.11 20.53
N ILE A 39 -0.74 -19.01 19.81
CA ILE A 39 0.17 -18.50 18.77
C ILE A 39 0.29 -16.98 18.83
N LYS A 40 1.54 -16.50 18.83
CA LYS A 40 1.89 -15.08 18.66
C LYS A 40 2.81 -14.90 17.47
N TYR A 41 2.41 -14.04 16.54
CA TYR A 41 3.24 -13.65 15.41
C TYR A 41 4.10 -12.44 15.77
N GLU A 42 5.37 -12.51 15.42
CA GLU A 42 6.31 -11.40 15.60
C GLU A 42 7.10 -11.15 14.32
N TRP A 43 7.32 -9.88 14.01
CA TRP A 43 8.21 -9.50 12.93
C TRP A 43 9.65 -9.87 13.27
N LYS A 44 10.42 -10.28 12.25
CA LYS A 44 11.85 -10.46 12.42
C LYS A 44 12.50 -9.11 12.77
N LEU A 45 13.39 -9.12 13.78
CA LEU A 45 14.10 -7.93 14.25
C LEU A 45 14.88 -7.19 13.15
N THR A 46 15.40 -7.93 12.17
CA THR A 46 16.19 -7.39 11.06
C THR A 46 15.59 -7.77 9.73
N ASN A 47 15.37 -6.78 8.87
CA ASN A 47 14.80 -6.92 7.54
C ASN A 47 13.55 -7.83 7.51
N PRO A 48 12.48 -7.47 8.24
CA PRO A 48 11.25 -8.26 8.31
C PRO A 48 10.55 -8.41 6.95
N ILE A 49 10.73 -7.43 6.06
CA ILE A 49 10.19 -7.43 4.71
C ILE A 49 11.34 -7.24 3.73
N GLN A 50 11.41 -8.13 2.74
CA GLN A 50 12.37 -8.05 1.64
C GLN A 50 11.61 -7.75 0.36
N GLN A 51 12.03 -6.70 -0.34
CA GLN A 51 11.46 -6.30 -1.61
C GLN A 51 12.32 -6.85 -2.75
N LYS A 52 11.69 -7.27 -3.84
CA LYS A 52 12.42 -7.67 -5.05
C LYS A 52 13.07 -6.42 -5.67
N GLU A 53 14.30 -6.55 -6.13
CA GLU A 53 14.94 -5.52 -6.94
C GLU A 53 14.06 -5.15 -8.15
N GLY A 54 13.88 -3.85 -8.38
CA GLY A 54 13.01 -3.33 -9.44
C GLY A 54 11.52 -3.25 -9.09
N LEU A 55 11.08 -3.70 -7.90
CA LEU A 55 9.66 -3.61 -7.52
C LEU A 55 9.14 -2.16 -7.57
N ARG A 56 9.97 -1.20 -7.11
CA ARG A 56 9.60 0.22 -7.08
C ARG A 56 9.26 0.79 -8.46
N GLN A 57 9.93 0.31 -9.52
CA GLN A 57 9.73 0.75 -10.91
C GLN A 57 8.78 -0.15 -11.71
N SER A 58 8.44 -1.34 -11.18
CA SER A 58 7.57 -2.30 -11.87
C SER A 58 6.10 -1.88 -11.92
N LEU A 59 5.71 -0.91 -11.08
CA LEU A 59 4.36 -0.39 -10.99
C LEU A 59 4.19 0.75 -12.01
N PRO A 60 3.32 0.62 -13.03
CA PRO A 60 3.24 1.58 -14.13
C PRO A 60 2.59 2.92 -13.75
N SER A 61 1.68 2.91 -12.76
CA SER A 61 0.91 4.10 -12.36
C SER A 61 1.31 4.66 -11.00
N PHE A 62 2.12 3.94 -10.24
CA PHE A 62 2.49 4.28 -8.87
C PHE A 62 3.95 3.98 -8.62
N GLU A 63 4.58 4.76 -7.76
CA GLU A 63 5.85 4.45 -7.15
C GLU A 63 5.61 3.89 -5.75
N LEU A 64 6.25 2.76 -5.44
CA LEU A 64 6.33 2.27 -4.05
C LEU A 64 7.31 3.16 -3.28
N GLN A 65 6.79 4.04 -2.42
CA GLN A 65 7.62 4.96 -1.63
C GLN A 65 8.24 4.29 -0.42
N ASP A 66 7.42 3.59 0.37
CA ASP A 66 7.84 3.02 1.64
C ASP A 66 7.05 1.76 1.99
N VAL A 67 7.65 0.91 2.81
CA VAL A 67 7.03 -0.30 3.35
C VAL A 67 7.31 -0.38 4.85
N LEU A 68 6.26 -0.31 5.64
CA LEU A 68 6.32 -0.31 7.09
C LEU A 68 5.73 -1.60 7.66
N THR A 69 6.28 -2.05 8.78
CA THR A 69 5.73 -3.15 9.58
C THR A 69 4.95 -2.61 10.76
N ASP A 70 3.80 -3.22 11.05
CA ASP A 70 2.94 -2.90 12.18
C ASP A 70 2.25 -4.17 12.70
N TYR A 71 1.50 -4.04 13.78
CA TYR A 71 0.67 -5.09 14.35
C TYR A 71 -0.82 -4.71 14.24
N CYS A 72 -1.68 -5.71 14.11
CA CYS A 72 -3.13 -5.55 13.98
C CYS A 72 -3.89 -6.48 14.93
N THR A 73 -3.23 -6.96 15.98
CA THR A 73 -3.82 -7.87 16.97
C THR A 73 -5.13 -7.27 17.47
N SER A 74 -6.20 -8.06 17.40
CA SER A 74 -7.54 -7.59 17.72
C SER A 74 -8.33 -8.66 18.46
N LYS A 75 -9.25 -8.18 19.30
CA LYS A 75 -10.15 -9.01 20.08
C LYS A 75 -11.48 -9.14 19.35
N THR A 76 -11.89 -10.37 19.08
CA THR A 76 -13.17 -10.72 18.48
C THR A 76 -14.04 -11.47 19.51
N ASN A 77 -15.25 -11.86 19.11
CA ASN A 77 -16.17 -12.58 20.00
C ASN A 77 -15.64 -13.96 20.43
N THR A 78 -14.75 -14.57 19.63
CA THR A 78 -14.21 -15.91 19.87
C THR A 78 -12.87 -15.90 20.60
N GLY A 79 -12.23 -14.74 20.75
CA GLY A 79 -10.93 -14.62 21.39
C GLY A 79 -10.11 -13.44 20.89
N GLU A 80 -8.87 -13.31 21.37
CA GLU A 80 -7.90 -12.36 20.84
C GLU A 80 -6.96 -13.07 19.87
N TYR A 81 -6.72 -12.47 18.71
CA TYR A 81 -5.96 -13.07 17.62
C TYR A 81 -4.75 -12.21 17.25
N SER A 82 -3.57 -12.82 17.28
CA SER A 82 -2.32 -12.16 16.89
C SER A 82 -2.30 -11.87 15.39
N CYS A 83 -1.90 -10.65 15.01
CA CYS A 83 -1.96 -10.20 13.62
C CYS A 83 -0.76 -9.30 13.27
N LEU A 84 -0.12 -9.61 12.16
CA LEU A 84 0.93 -8.82 11.53
C LEU A 84 0.35 -7.98 10.40
N ARG A 85 0.76 -6.72 10.30
CA ARG A 85 0.34 -5.79 9.26
C ARG A 85 1.54 -5.23 8.52
N THR A 86 1.53 -5.34 7.20
CA THR A 86 2.44 -4.59 6.32
C THR A 86 1.70 -3.40 5.75
N LYS A 87 2.30 -2.21 5.80
CA LYS A 87 1.79 -0.99 5.17
C LYS A 87 2.64 -0.66 3.97
N MET A 88 2.05 -0.62 2.79
CA MET A 88 2.69 -0.17 1.56
C MET A 88 2.22 1.24 1.22
N ILE A 89 3.15 2.19 1.18
CA ILE A 89 2.87 3.57 0.81
C ILE A 89 3.15 3.75 -0.67
N LEU A 90 2.10 4.01 -1.44
CA LEU A 90 2.13 4.18 -2.88
C LEU A 90 1.89 5.66 -3.21
N ARG A 91 2.73 6.23 -4.08
CA ARG A 91 2.52 7.58 -4.63
C ARG A 91 2.18 7.45 -6.11
N ARG A 92 1.16 8.17 -6.58
CA ARG A 92 0.82 8.16 -8.01
C ARG A 92 1.91 8.85 -8.84
N GLU A 93 2.27 8.23 -9.96
CA GLU A 93 3.12 8.85 -10.96
C GLU A 93 2.34 9.94 -11.72
N PHE A 94 2.76 11.20 -11.58
CA PHE A 94 2.01 12.37 -12.04
C PHE A 94 2.53 12.94 -13.38
N SER A 95 3.69 12.48 -13.84
CA SER A 95 4.38 12.98 -15.05
C SER A 95 3.48 13.01 -16.30
N TYR A 96 2.65 11.99 -16.49
CA TYR A 96 1.69 11.93 -17.59
C TYR A 96 0.58 13.00 -17.49
N TYR A 97 0.02 13.19 -16.29
CA TYR A 97 -1.06 14.16 -16.06
C TYR A 97 -0.58 15.60 -16.19
N LEU A 98 0.67 15.89 -15.83
CA LEU A 98 1.30 17.20 -16.06
C LEU A 98 1.30 17.57 -17.54
N LEU A 99 1.74 16.65 -18.40
CA LEU A 99 1.91 16.92 -19.83
C LEU A 99 0.58 16.94 -20.58
N GLN A 100 -0.35 16.04 -20.26
CA GLN A 100 -1.59 15.93 -21.02
C GLN A 100 -2.74 16.80 -20.50
N VAL A 101 -2.84 17.01 -19.19
CA VAL A 101 -3.99 17.71 -18.60
C VAL A 101 -3.58 19.11 -18.20
N CYS A 102 -2.57 19.25 -17.33
CA CYS A 102 -2.18 20.56 -16.83
C CYS A 102 -1.67 21.46 -17.95
N ALA A 103 -0.69 21.01 -18.76
CA ALA A 103 -0.10 21.84 -19.81
C ALA A 103 -1.13 22.29 -20.86
N VAL A 104 -2.09 21.42 -21.23
CA VAL A 104 -3.16 21.75 -22.18
C VAL A 104 -4.13 22.77 -21.59
N LEU A 105 -4.53 22.61 -20.31
CA LEU A 105 -5.40 23.58 -19.62
C LEU A 105 -4.71 24.95 -19.45
N PHE A 106 -3.42 24.96 -19.10
CA PHE A 106 -2.63 26.19 -19.03
C PHE A 106 -2.56 26.85 -20.40
N ALA A 107 -2.18 26.14 -21.47
CA ALA A 107 -2.13 26.71 -22.81
C ALA A 107 -3.50 27.27 -23.26
N HIS A 108 -4.59 26.56 -22.99
CA HIS A 108 -5.94 27.04 -23.30
C HIS A 108 -6.30 28.32 -22.53
N SER A 109 -5.97 28.42 -21.24
CA SER A 109 -6.22 29.63 -20.45
C SER A 109 -5.34 30.82 -20.85
N TYR A 110 -4.16 30.59 -21.42
CA TYR A 110 -3.33 31.64 -22.03
C TYR A 110 -3.84 32.10 -23.42
N LEU A 111 -4.40 31.19 -24.23
CA LEU A 111 -4.91 31.51 -25.58
C LEU A 111 -6.31 32.13 -25.57
N TYR A 112 -7.12 31.86 -24.55
CA TYR A 112 -8.46 32.42 -24.37
C TYR A 112 -8.62 33.07 -22.99
N PRO A 113 -7.89 34.16 -22.70
CA PRO A 113 -8.19 34.97 -21.54
C PRO A 113 -9.54 35.66 -21.76
N LEU A 114 -10.47 35.47 -20.82
CA LEU A 114 -11.72 36.24 -20.76
C LEU A 114 -11.42 37.74 -20.58
#